data_AF-A0A2D7NLE4-F1
#
_entry.id   AF-A0A2D7NLE4-F1
#
_cell.length_a   1.000
_cell.length_b   1.000
_cell.length_c   1.000
_cell.angle_alpha   90.00
_cell.angle_beta   90.00
_cell.angle_gamma   90.00
#
_symmetry.space_group_name_H-M   'P 1'
#
loop_
_entity.id
_entity.type
_entity.pdbx_description
1 polymer ?
#
loop_
_entity_poly.entity_id
_entity_poly.type
_entity_poly.pdbx_seq_one_letter_code
_entity_poly.pdbx_strand_id
1 'polypeptide(L)'
;MSRLLWRYTCVELLKVMLLTTTVLVVVIAFGATIKPLVQNQIDPLDVGKYAFFASVPMLQFALPFSAGFAATIVMHRMVTDNEILVMSVSGVPYRRIFAPAIVLGIVLTLVMLVLVNLVIPRFWGMLQEMVARDVTRVFTASIERGEAISIDGTQLFADEVLVPDTLPETGADQRLILLGVAALEMADNGVPRSEFTARYATIDIYHQTEDTLLKLALVDATIYRPEDDSLIFVPSAMPEAVRLQRDITSGPKTKTLPELLQLTHDSNEYPYIARERERIQSELVATDFWNCLNLQLESKQKIDFFSDQGIDRISISDFRMNQNVIEGDPVMRLVQYEDDEPIRKATTRAATLSLSKTSQLDTPSFQLLVADAEAFDLRGRRELRARWPERLRSLQLPDCSPVDRSDFSSQQLIKAARTPLPAGSYGPTKALQSELERLADRLVVEERNLDLEIIARILHRIAQSLTVILLLMMGAVLAVLLRNALPLTIYGLAFIPAVIDILLISGGEQMIKYGDPISGSLVMFSGNLMMLCIIMLAWFRLSRN
;
A
#
# COMPACT_ATOMS: atom_id res chain seq x y z
N MET A 1 -23.35 -33.04 -36.91
CA MET A 1 -24.47 -32.11 -36.72
C MET A 1 -24.45 -31.18 -37.91
N SER A 2 -25.61 -30.90 -38.52
CA SER A 2 -25.66 -29.96 -39.64
C SER A 2 -25.21 -28.57 -39.18
N ARG A 3 -24.56 -27.79 -40.06
CA ARG A 3 -24.14 -26.41 -39.74
C ARG A 3 -25.31 -25.54 -39.27
N LEU A 4 -26.53 -25.88 -39.70
CA LEU A 4 -27.75 -25.18 -39.33
C LEU A 4 -28.12 -25.36 -37.85
N LEU A 5 -28.15 -26.61 -37.34
CA LEU A 5 -28.45 -26.89 -35.92
C LEU A 5 -27.40 -26.27 -35.00
N TRP A 6 -26.13 -26.34 -35.39
CA TRP A 6 -25.04 -25.69 -34.65
C TRP A 6 -25.28 -24.19 -34.51
N ARG A 7 -25.52 -23.51 -35.64
CA ARG A 7 -25.74 -22.07 -35.65
C ARG A 7 -26.99 -21.68 -34.87
N TYR A 8 -28.07 -22.46 -34.99
CA TYR A 8 -29.31 -22.23 -34.26
C TYR A 8 -29.09 -22.27 -32.74
N THR A 9 -28.51 -23.34 -32.20
CA THR A 9 -28.24 -23.46 -30.76
C THR A 9 -27.27 -22.39 -30.26
N CYS A 10 -26.19 -22.10 -30.99
CA CYS A 10 -25.26 -21.02 -30.63
C CYS A 10 -25.94 -19.65 -30.57
N VAL A 11 -26.77 -19.31 -31.56
CA VAL A 11 -27.45 -18.02 -31.64
C VAL A 11 -28.48 -17.86 -30.51
N GLU A 12 -29.24 -18.90 -30.20
CA GLU A 12 -30.21 -18.86 -29.10
C GLU A 12 -29.51 -18.73 -27.74
N LEU A 13 -28.42 -19.47 -27.51
CA LEU A 13 -27.60 -19.33 -26.30
C LEU A 13 -27.05 -17.90 -26.16
N LEU A 14 -26.48 -17.36 -27.22
CA LEU A 14 -25.85 -16.05 -27.20
C LEU A 14 -26.87 -14.91 -26.99
N LYS A 15 -28.07 -15.01 -27.60
CA LYS A 15 -29.15 -14.04 -27.39
C LYS A 15 -29.59 -13.97 -25.92
N VAL A 16 -29.91 -15.12 -25.33
CA VAL A 16 -30.36 -15.19 -23.93
C VAL A 16 -29.25 -14.77 -22.98
N MET A 17 -28.01 -15.19 -23.27
CA MET A 17 -26.83 -14.79 -22.50
C MET A 17 -26.64 -13.28 -22.52
N LEU A 18 -26.56 -12.63 -23.69
CA LEU A 18 -26.33 -11.17 -23.77
C LEU A 18 -27.43 -10.35 -23.07
N LEU A 19 -28.70 -10.75 -23.23
CA LEU A 19 -29.81 -10.10 -22.54
C LEU A 19 -29.65 -10.21 -21.02
N THR A 20 -29.36 -11.41 -20.53
CA THR A 20 -29.24 -11.68 -19.09
C THR A 20 -27.99 -11.02 -18.50
N THR A 21 -26.84 -11.09 -19.19
CA THR A 21 -25.63 -10.35 -18.80
C THR A 21 -25.92 -8.86 -18.67
N THR A 22 -26.63 -8.25 -19.62
CA THR A 22 -26.95 -6.82 -19.57
C THR A 22 -27.74 -6.47 -18.31
N VAL A 23 -28.78 -7.25 -18.00
CA VAL A 23 -29.60 -7.04 -16.79
C VAL A 23 -28.76 -7.24 -15.51
N LEU A 24 -28.01 -8.33 -15.42
CA LEU A 24 -27.17 -8.65 -14.26
C LEU A 24 -26.08 -7.61 -14.02
N VAL A 25 -25.38 -7.16 -15.07
CA VAL A 25 -24.32 -6.15 -14.95
C VAL A 25 -24.88 -4.85 -14.42
N VAL A 26 -26.03 -4.38 -14.94
CA VAL A 26 -26.66 -3.14 -14.46
C VAL A 26 -26.97 -3.26 -12.97
N VAL A 27 -27.66 -4.33 -12.55
CA VAL A 27 -28.03 -4.53 -11.14
C VAL A 27 -26.81 -4.60 -10.23
N ILE A 28 -25.79 -5.37 -10.60
CA ILE A 28 -24.59 -5.55 -9.77
C ILE A 28 -23.75 -4.27 -9.75
N ALA A 29 -23.63 -3.55 -10.87
CA ALA A 29 -22.89 -2.29 -10.94
C ALA A 29 -23.51 -1.21 -10.06
N PHE A 30 -24.85 -1.11 -10.03
CA PHE A 30 -25.54 -0.27 -9.05
C PHE A 30 -25.32 -0.77 -7.61
N GLY A 31 -25.34 -2.08 -7.37
CA GLY A 31 -24.99 -2.64 -6.05
C GLY A 31 -23.59 -2.21 -5.58
N ALA A 32 -22.62 -2.13 -6.50
CA ALA A 32 -21.25 -1.72 -6.20
C ALA A 32 -21.12 -0.24 -5.80
N THR A 33 -22.10 0.62 -6.13
CA THR A 33 -22.10 2.04 -5.74
C THR A 33 -22.57 2.25 -4.30
N ILE A 34 -23.27 1.28 -3.70
CA ILE A 34 -23.87 1.40 -2.37
C ILE A 34 -22.81 1.69 -1.31
N LYS A 35 -21.71 0.91 -1.28
CA LYS A 35 -20.68 1.07 -0.24
C LYS A 35 -20.00 2.46 -0.31
N PRO A 36 -19.47 2.91 -1.46
CA PRO A 36 -18.91 4.26 -1.56
C PRO A 36 -19.92 5.37 -1.23
N LEU A 37 -21.19 5.21 -1.62
CA LEU A 37 -22.23 6.18 -1.36
C LEU A 37 -22.56 6.29 0.13
N VAL A 38 -22.71 5.15 0.83
CA VAL A 38 -22.93 5.12 2.28
C VAL A 38 -21.72 5.67 3.05
N GLN A 39 -20.52 5.57 2.48
CA GLN A 39 -19.29 6.11 3.06
C GLN A 39 -19.02 7.58 2.68
N ASN A 40 -19.97 8.26 2.03
CA ASN A 40 -19.84 9.65 1.53
C ASN A 40 -18.60 9.87 0.63
N GLN A 41 -18.14 8.83 -0.06
CA GLN A 41 -16.96 8.88 -0.93
C GLN A 41 -17.26 9.38 -2.34
N ILE A 42 -18.54 9.44 -2.74
CA ILE A 42 -18.98 9.79 -4.10
C ILE A 42 -20.23 10.66 -4.04
N ASP A 43 -20.28 11.70 -4.87
CA ASP A 43 -21.46 12.56 -5.04
C ASP A 43 -22.66 11.77 -5.60
N PRO A 44 -23.91 12.03 -5.17
CA PRO A 44 -25.11 11.54 -5.84
C PRO A 44 -25.11 11.75 -7.37
N LEU A 45 -24.52 12.84 -7.86
CA LEU A 45 -24.39 13.13 -9.30
C LEU A 45 -23.36 12.22 -10.00
N ASP A 46 -22.36 11.76 -9.27
CA ASP A 46 -21.28 10.90 -9.78
C ASP A 46 -21.61 9.40 -9.70
N VAL A 47 -22.69 9.01 -9.02
CA VAL A 47 -23.15 7.61 -8.90
C VAL A 47 -23.32 6.95 -10.27
N GLY A 48 -23.94 7.65 -11.23
CA GLY A 48 -24.16 7.11 -12.58
C GLY A 48 -22.84 6.84 -13.31
N LYS A 49 -21.86 7.74 -13.16
CA LYS A 49 -20.53 7.60 -13.74
C LYS A 49 -19.75 6.46 -13.07
N TYR A 50 -19.80 6.35 -11.75
CA TYR A 50 -19.18 5.23 -11.03
C TYR A 50 -19.82 3.90 -11.42
N ALA A 51 -21.15 3.81 -11.50
CA ALA A 51 -21.86 2.62 -11.95
C ALA A 51 -21.46 2.23 -13.38
N PHE A 52 -21.28 3.21 -14.27
CA PHE A 52 -20.81 2.96 -15.64
C PHE A 52 -19.41 2.34 -15.66
N PHE A 53 -18.45 2.90 -14.91
CA PHE A 53 -17.10 2.32 -14.82
C PHE A 53 -17.11 0.96 -14.09
N ALA A 54 -17.96 0.78 -13.08
CA ALA A 54 -18.12 -0.46 -12.34
C ALA A 54 -18.74 -1.59 -13.19
N SER A 55 -19.49 -1.27 -14.23
CA SER A 55 -20.11 -2.27 -15.11
C SER A 55 -19.09 -3.26 -15.69
N VAL A 56 -17.88 -2.80 -16.03
CA VAL A 56 -16.83 -3.63 -16.63
C VAL A 56 -16.23 -4.62 -15.63
N PRO A 57 -15.75 -4.20 -14.44
CA PRO A 57 -15.39 -5.14 -13.38
C PRO A 57 -16.51 -6.11 -13.03
N MET A 58 -17.79 -5.69 -13.00
CA MET A 58 -18.90 -6.59 -12.61
C MET A 58 -19.23 -7.68 -13.63
N LEU A 59 -18.78 -7.56 -14.89
CA LEU A 59 -18.89 -8.63 -15.89
C LEU A 59 -18.25 -9.93 -15.42
N GLN A 60 -17.20 -9.88 -14.61
CA GLN A 60 -16.53 -11.09 -14.10
C GLN A 60 -17.44 -11.95 -13.22
N PHE A 61 -18.48 -11.36 -12.63
CA PHE A 61 -19.50 -12.05 -11.87
C PHE A 61 -20.72 -12.33 -12.73
N ALA A 62 -21.17 -11.37 -13.54
CA ALA A 62 -22.38 -11.50 -14.34
C ALA A 62 -22.28 -12.55 -15.48
N LEU A 63 -21.12 -12.66 -16.15
CA LEU A 63 -20.93 -13.57 -17.28
C LEU A 63 -21.11 -15.05 -16.92
N PRO A 64 -20.48 -15.60 -15.86
CA PRO A 64 -20.72 -16.98 -15.46
C PRO A 64 -22.21 -17.28 -15.23
N PHE A 65 -22.88 -16.46 -14.41
CA PHE A 65 -24.30 -16.66 -14.06
C PHE A 65 -25.24 -16.54 -15.27
N SER A 66 -25.04 -15.53 -16.11
CA SER A 66 -25.83 -15.37 -17.34
C SER A 66 -25.61 -16.53 -18.32
N ALA A 67 -24.38 -17.03 -18.45
CA ALA A 67 -24.06 -18.18 -19.29
C ALA A 67 -24.75 -19.47 -18.79
N GLY A 68 -24.70 -19.75 -17.49
CA GLY A 68 -25.40 -20.89 -16.88
C GLY A 68 -26.93 -20.80 -16.99
N PHE A 69 -27.48 -19.61 -16.80
CA PHE A 69 -28.91 -19.34 -16.97
C PHE A 69 -29.37 -19.53 -18.42
N ALA A 70 -28.64 -18.95 -19.37
CA ALA A 70 -28.92 -19.07 -20.80
C ALA A 70 -28.87 -20.53 -21.25
N ALA A 71 -27.85 -21.28 -20.81
CA ALA A 71 -27.74 -22.71 -21.09
C ALA A 71 -28.92 -23.49 -20.53
N THR A 72 -29.31 -23.21 -19.28
CA THR A 72 -30.47 -23.86 -18.65
C THR A 72 -31.75 -23.62 -19.44
N ILE A 73 -32.08 -22.37 -19.77
CA ILE A 73 -33.33 -22.03 -20.46
C ILE A 73 -33.36 -22.57 -21.89
N VAL A 74 -32.30 -22.36 -22.67
CA VAL A 74 -32.29 -22.76 -24.07
C VAL A 74 -32.34 -24.28 -24.19
N MET A 75 -31.53 -25.00 -23.39
CA MET A 75 -31.56 -26.46 -23.42
C MET A 75 -32.88 -27.01 -22.89
N HIS A 76 -33.45 -26.43 -21.83
CA HIS A 76 -34.77 -26.85 -21.31
C HIS A 76 -35.87 -26.64 -22.34
N ARG A 77 -35.89 -25.51 -23.05
CA ARG A 77 -36.83 -25.24 -24.14
C ARG A 77 -36.69 -26.28 -25.26
N MET A 78 -35.46 -26.54 -25.72
CA MET A 78 -35.19 -27.55 -26.76
C MET A 78 -35.60 -28.98 -26.32
N VAL A 79 -35.53 -29.30 -25.03
CA VAL A 79 -36.03 -30.58 -24.51
C VAL A 79 -37.55 -30.61 -24.47
N THR A 80 -38.19 -29.54 -24.01
CA THR A 80 -39.65 -29.42 -23.90
C THR A 80 -40.31 -29.48 -25.29
N ASP A 81 -39.67 -28.86 -26.28
CA ASP A 81 -40.09 -28.89 -27.69
C ASP A 81 -39.68 -30.20 -28.40
N ASN A 82 -39.15 -31.18 -27.66
CA ASN A 82 -38.66 -32.48 -28.15
C ASN A 82 -37.56 -32.41 -29.22
N GLU A 83 -36.92 -31.26 -29.45
CA GLU A 83 -35.85 -31.11 -30.44
C GLU A 83 -34.65 -31.99 -30.10
N ILE A 84 -34.25 -32.04 -28.83
CA ILE A 84 -33.13 -32.88 -28.37
C ILE A 84 -33.44 -34.37 -28.50
N LEU A 85 -34.70 -34.77 -28.24
CA LEU A 85 -35.15 -36.15 -28.41
C LEU A 85 -35.13 -36.58 -29.89
N VAL A 86 -35.59 -35.71 -30.79
CA VAL A 86 -35.53 -35.95 -32.24
C VAL A 86 -34.08 -36.08 -32.71
N MET A 87 -33.17 -35.23 -32.21
CA MET A 87 -31.75 -35.32 -32.52
C MET A 87 -31.14 -36.65 -32.06
N SER A 88 -31.45 -37.10 -30.83
CA SER A 88 -30.89 -38.35 -30.30
C SER A 88 -31.40 -39.58 -31.06
N VAL A 89 -32.70 -39.62 -31.40
CA VAL A 89 -33.30 -40.72 -32.19
C VAL A 89 -32.76 -40.73 -33.63
N SER A 90 -32.40 -39.56 -34.17
CA SER A 90 -31.76 -39.42 -35.49
C SER A 90 -30.26 -39.78 -35.49
N GLY A 91 -29.75 -40.38 -34.41
CA GLY A 91 -28.36 -40.83 -34.30
C GLY A 91 -27.34 -39.70 -34.03
N VAL A 92 -27.78 -38.51 -33.61
CA VAL A 92 -26.87 -37.46 -33.15
C VAL A 92 -26.45 -37.74 -31.71
N PRO A 93 -25.16 -38.05 -31.44
CA PRO A 93 -24.72 -38.31 -30.07
C PRO A 93 -24.78 -37.03 -29.21
N TYR A 94 -25.06 -37.17 -27.92
CA TYR A 94 -25.12 -36.06 -26.97
C TYR A 94 -23.85 -35.17 -27.00
N ARG A 95 -22.66 -35.74 -27.22
CA ARG A 95 -21.41 -34.97 -27.41
C ARG A 95 -21.53 -33.90 -28.49
N ARG A 96 -22.25 -34.16 -29.59
CA ARG A 96 -22.48 -33.20 -30.66
C ARG A 96 -23.60 -32.22 -30.34
N ILE A 97 -24.59 -32.62 -29.54
CA ILE A 97 -25.69 -31.75 -29.07
C ILE A 97 -25.15 -30.68 -28.13
N PHE A 98 -24.24 -31.04 -27.22
CA PHE A 98 -23.61 -30.10 -26.28
C PHE A 98 -22.39 -29.37 -26.84
N ALA A 99 -21.86 -29.77 -27.99
CA ALA A 99 -20.67 -29.14 -28.56
C ALA A 99 -20.80 -27.61 -28.81
N PRO A 100 -21.95 -27.05 -29.25
CA PRO A 100 -22.15 -25.60 -29.31
C PRO A 100 -21.93 -24.91 -27.96
N ALA A 101 -22.43 -25.51 -26.88
CA ALA A 101 -22.30 -25.01 -25.52
C ALA A 101 -20.83 -25.10 -25.04
N ILE A 102 -20.14 -26.22 -25.31
CA ILE A 102 -18.72 -26.39 -24.98
C ILE A 102 -17.85 -25.34 -25.69
N VAL A 103 -18.03 -25.17 -27.00
CA VAL A 103 -17.24 -24.19 -27.77
C VAL A 103 -17.52 -22.77 -27.31
N LEU A 104 -18.79 -22.42 -27.06
CA LEU A 104 -19.16 -21.12 -26.49
C LEU A 104 -18.52 -20.93 -25.11
N GLY A 105 -18.53 -21.95 -24.25
CA GLY A 105 -17.88 -21.91 -22.94
C GLY A 105 -16.37 -21.68 -23.02
N ILE A 106 -15.67 -22.36 -23.94
CA ILE A 106 -14.23 -22.14 -24.16
C ILE A 106 -13.97 -20.70 -24.62
N VAL A 107 -14.75 -20.19 -25.58
CA VAL A 107 -14.65 -18.81 -26.06
C VAL A 107 -14.90 -17.83 -24.91
N LEU A 108 -15.92 -18.06 -24.08
CA LEU A 108 -16.21 -17.21 -22.93
C LEU A 108 -15.12 -17.26 -21.86
N THR A 109 -14.51 -18.42 -21.60
CA THR A 109 -13.35 -18.52 -20.70
C THR A 109 -12.16 -17.74 -21.23
N LEU A 110 -11.89 -17.76 -22.54
CA LEU A 110 -10.85 -16.93 -23.15
C LEU A 110 -11.17 -15.43 -23.03
N VAL A 111 -12.41 -15.03 -23.29
CA VAL A 111 -12.88 -13.65 -23.10
C VAL A 111 -12.71 -13.22 -21.64
N MET A 112 -13.07 -14.09 -20.69
CA MET A 112 -12.89 -13.85 -19.26
C MET A 112 -11.42 -13.71 -18.87
N LEU A 113 -10.54 -14.56 -19.38
CA LEU A 113 -9.10 -14.43 -19.13
C LEU A 113 -8.58 -13.07 -19.63
N VAL A 114 -8.99 -12.62 -20.82
CA VAL A 114 -8.63 -11.28 -21.33
C VAL A 114 -9.21 -10.19 -20.43
N LEU A 115 -10.49 -10.30 -20.08
CA LEU A 115 -11.20 -9.31 -19.28
C LEU A 115 -10.54 -9.14 -17.90
N VAL A 116 -10.34 -10.24 -17.18
CA VAL A 116 -9.85 -10.24 -15.80
C VAL A 116 -8.34 -9.93 -15.72
N ASN A 117 -7.54 -10.25 -16.75
CA ASN A 117 -6.09 -9.99 -16.74
C ASN A 117 -5.69 -8.63 -17.32
N LEU A 118 -6.48 -8.04 -18.22
CA LEU A 118 -6.09 -6.83 -18.94
C LEU A 118 -7.06 -5.66 -18.77
N VAL A 119 -8.37 -5.91 -18.77
CA VAL A 119 -9.38 -4.85 -18.82
C VAL A 119 -9.82 -4.43 -17.41
N ILE A 120 -10.25 -5.38 -16.58
CA ILE A 120 -10.77 -5.14 -15.22
C ILE A 120 -9.76 -4.41 -14.33
N PRO A 121 -8.46 -4.76 -14.31
CA PRO A 121 -7.50 -4.06 -13.45
C PRO A 121 -7.43 -2.55 -13.74
N ARG A 122 -7.51 -2.17 -15.02
CA ARG A 122 -7.51 -0.76 -15.45
C ARG A 122 -8.78 -0.02 -14.99
N PHE A 123 -9.94 -0.65 -15.14
CA PHE A 123 -11.19 -0.06 -14.64
C PHE A 123 -11.22 0.02 -13.12
N TRP A 124 -10.59 -0.92 -12.40
CA TRP A 124 -10.41 -0.79 -10.96
C TRP A 124 -9.54 0.42 -10.59
N GLY A 125 -8.45 0.65 -11.34
CA GLY A 125 -7.63 1.85 -11.18
C GLY A 125 -8.44 3.14 -11.38
N MET A 126 -9.25 3.22 -12.44
CA MET A 126 -10.13 4.36 -12.70
C MET A 126 -11.17 4.59 -11.58
N LEU A 127 -11.75 3.52 -11.04
CA LEU A 127 -12.70 3.62 -9.91
C LEU A 127 -12.00 4.09 -8.64
N GLN A 128 -10.79 3.59 -8.37
CA GLN A 128 -9.99 4.04 -7.22
C GLN A 128 -9.53 5.49 -7.38
N GLU A 129 -9.10 5.91 -8.55
CA GLU A 129 -8.80 7.32 -8.84
C GLU A 129 -10.02 8.21 -8.69
N MET A 130 -11.20 7.75 -9.12
CA MET A 130 -12.43 8.52 -8.98
C MET A 130 -12.81 8.74 -7.52
N VAL A 131 -12.59 7.74 -6.66
CA VAL A 131 -12.77 7.87 -5.20
C VAL A 131 -11.65 8.69 -4.56
N ALA A 132 -10.41 8.51 -5.02
CA ALA A 132 -9.23 9.17 -4.46
C ALA A 132 -9.11 10.65 -4.85
N ARG A 133 -9.73 11.09 -5.96
CA ARG A 133 -9.75 12.51 -6.36
C ARG A 133 -10.49 13.38 -5.36
N ASP A 134 -11.43 12.82 -4.59
CA ASP A 134 -12.12 13.53 -3.52
C ASP A 134 -11.47 13.24 -2.15
N VAL A 135 -10.13 13.41 -2.05
CA VAL A 135 -9.39 13.26 -0.77
C VAL A 135 -10.07 14.06 0.34
N THR A 136 -10.49 15.29 0.02
CA THR A 136 -11.28 16.18 0.88
C THR A 136 -12.47 15.47 1.51
N ARG A 137 -13.25 14.70 0.74
CA ARG A 137 -14.44 14.01 1.24
C ARG A 137 -14.11 12.78 2.07
N VAL A 138 -13.07 12.06 1.69
CA VAL A 138 -12.56 10.94 2.50
C VAL A 138 -12.14 11.46 3.88
N PHE A 139 -11.46 12.61 3.92
CA PHE A 139 -11.09 13.29 5.15
C PHE A 139 -12.31 13.78 5.92
N THR A 140 -13.23 14.50 5.27
CA THR A 140 -14.40 15.04 5.97
C THR A 140 -15.28 13.93 6.54
N ALA A 141 -15.54 12.87 5.76
CA ALA A 141 -16.38 11.77 6.19
C ALA A 141 -15.76 10.97 7.35
N SER A 142 -14.43 10.84 7.39
CA SER A 142 -13.75 10.14 8.50
C SER A 142 -13.81 10.95 9.80
N ILE A 143 -13.65 12.28 9.69
CA ILE A 143 -13.78 13.20 10.81
C ILE A 143 -15.22 13.25 11.34
N GLU A 144 -16.22 13.33 10.44
CA GLU A 144 -17.65 13.29 10.82
C GLU A 144 -18.04 11.98 11.53
N ARG A 145 -17.32 10.87 11.27
CA ARG A 145 -17.51 9.59 11.97
C ARG A 145 -16.78 9.51 13.31
N GLY A 146 -15.98 10.52 13.67
CA GLY A 146 -15.12 10.51 14.85
C GLY A 146 -13.95 9.52 14.74
N GLU A 147 -13.51 9.20 13.51
CA GLU A 147 -12.38 8.31 13.26
C GLU A 147 -11.09 9.13 13.12
N ALA A 148 -10.02 8.70 13.80
CA ALA A 148 -8.69 9.26 13.60
C ALA A 148 -8.08 8.75 12.27
N ILE A 149 -7.44 9.65 11.53
CA ILE A 149 -6.82 9.36 10.23
C ILE A 149 -5.31 9.21 10.43
N SER A 150 -4.74 8.09 9.98
CA SER A 150 -3.28 7.89 10.03
C SER A 150 -2.62 8.37 8.74
N ILE A 151 -1.65 9.27 8.86
CA ILE A 151 -0.86 9.85 7.77
C ILE A 151 0.61 9.79 8.17
N ASP A 152 1.38 8.94 7.48
CA ASP A 152 2.83 8.80 7.67
C ASP A 152 3.29 8.66 9.14
N GLY A 153 2.61 7.79 9.90
CA GLY A 153 2.91 7.57 11.33
C GLY A 153 2.28 8.60 12.29
N THR A 154 1.62 9.63 11.77
CA THR A 154 0.85 10.61 12.56
C THR A 154 -0.64 10.30 12.50
N GLN A 155 -1.27 10.05 13.65
CA GLN A 155 -2.73 9.93 13.76
C GLN A 155 -3.34 11.31 14.01
N LEU A 156 -4.17 11.78 13.10
CA LEU A 156 -4.87 13.07 13.17
C LEU A 156 -6.33 12.85 13.52
N PHE A 157 -6.81 13.58 14.52
CA PHE A 157 -8.19 13.64 14.95
C PHE A 157 -8.67 15.09 14.97
N ALA A 158 -9.93 15.32 14.64
CA ALA A 158 -10.59 16.62 14.75
C ALA A 158 -12.04 16.42 15.17
N ASP A 159 -12.59 17.37 15.92
CA ASP A 159 -14.01 17.36 16.31
C ASP A 159 -14.93 17.76 15.15
N GLU A 160 -14.48 18.72 14.34
CA GLU A 160 -15.26 19.27 13.24
C GLU A 160 -14.37 19.64 12.05
N VAL A 161 -14.93 19.59 10.85
CA VAL A 161 -14.29 19.97 9.59
C VAL A 161 -15.19 20.91 8.81
N LEU A 162 -14.62 22.03 8.38
CA LEU A 162 -15.26 23.02 7.54
C LEU A 162 -14.52 23.06 6.20
N VAL A 163 -15.27 23.00 5.10
CA VAL A 163 -14.76 23.15 3.74
C VAL A 163 -15.25 24.52 3.24
N PRO A 164 -14.40 25.55 3.22
CA PRO A 164 -14.79 26.87 2.73
C PRO A 164 -15.10 26.81 1.23
N ASP A 165 -16.17 27.49 0.79
CA ASP A 165 -16.55 27.58 -0.64
C ASP A 165 -15.58 28.46 -1.46
N THR A 166 -14.68 29.18 -0.79
CA THR A 166 -13.72 30.08 -1.42
C THR A 166 -12.37 29.41 -1.55
N LEU A 167 -11.79 29.50 -2.76
CA LEU A 167 -10.45 29.01 -3.03
C LEU A 167 -9.45 29.75 -2.12
N PRO A 168 -8.50 29.04 -1.49
CA PRO A 168 -7.54 29.66 -0.59
C PRO A 168 -6.56 30.55 -1.35
N GLU A 169 -6.20 31.69 -0.76
CA GLU A 169 -5.22 32.65 -1.33
C GLU A 169 -3.80 32.07 -1.49
N THR A 170 -3.56 30.86 -0.99
CA THR A 170 -2.29 30.13 -1.11
C THR A 170 -2.10 29.45 -2.47
N GLY A 171 -3.13 29.45 -3.34
CA GLY A 171 -3.08 28.75 -4.63
C GLY A 171 -3.30 27.24 -4.51
N ALA A 172 -3.78 26.76 -3.37
CA ALA A 172 -4.21 25.37 -3.22
C ALA A 172 -5.56 25.14 -3.92
N ASP A 173 -5.79 23.93 -4.43
CA ASP A 173 -7.06 23.60 -5.07
C ASP A 173 -8.21 23.55 -4.06
N GLN A 174 -7.89 23.22 -2.81
CA GLN A 174 -8.86 23.15 -1.73
C GLN A 174 -8.21 23.39 -0.37
N ARG A 175 -8.99 23.95 0.56
CA ARG A 175 -8.62 24.11 1.97
C ARG A 175 -9.63 23.41 2.86
N LEU A 176 -9.16 22.66 3.84
CA LEU A 176 -9.94 22.16 4.97
C LEU A 176 -9.60 22.98 6.21
N ILE A 177 -10.59 23.32 7.02
CA ILE A 177 -10.40 23.90 8.35
C ILE A 177 -10.91 22.89 9.37
N LEU A 178 -10.01 22.38 10.18
CA LEU A 178 -10.31 21.42 11.24
C LEU A 178 -10.38 22.14 12.57
N LEU A 179 -11.40 21.86 13.39
CA LEU A 179 -11.55 22.43 14.74
C LEU A 179 -11.33 21.34 15.78
N GLY A 180 -10.76 21.70 16.93
CA GLY A 180 -10.53 20.75 18.03
C GLY A 180 -9.57 19.64 17.62
N VAL A 181 -8.37 20.02 17.17
CA VAL A 181 -7.46 19.09 16.52
C VAL A 181 -6.52 18.45 17.54
N ALA A 182 -6.40 17.13 17.48
CA ALA A 182 -5.38 16.38 18.18
C ALA A 182 -4.58 15.55 17.16
N ALA A 183 -3.25 15.56 17.25
CA ALA A 183 -2.41 14.70 16.44
C ALA A 183 -1.40 13.95 17.31
N LEU A 184 -1.19 12.67 17.01
CA LEU A 184 -0.25 11.79 17.70
C LEU A 184 0.78 11.28 16.70
N GLU A 185 2.01 11.73 16.82
CA GLU A 185 3.12 11.17 16.07
C GLU A 185 3.62 9.93 16.82
N MET A 186 3.35 8.74 16.29
CA MET A 186 3.69 7.49 16.95
C MET A 186 5.12 7.11 16.65
N ALA A 187 5.90 6.83 17.70
CA ALA A 187 7.17 6.16 17.52
C ALA A 187 6.93 4.70 17.14
N ASP A 188 7.95 4.15 16.53
CA ASP A 188 7.99 2.81 15.96
C ASP A 188 7.79 1.66 16.97
N ASN A 189 7.87 1.96 18.27
CA ASN A 189 7.64 1.06 19.39
C ASN A 189 6.20 1.12 19.94
N GLY A 190 5.31 1.90 19.29
CA GLY A 190 3.92 2.10 19.72
C GLY A 190 3.73 3.14 20.82
N VAL A 191 4.78 3.85 21.22
CA VAL A 191 4.71 4.97 22.18
C VAL A 191 4.65 6.28 21.39
N PRO A 192 3.81 7.26 21.75
CA PRO A 192 3.79 8.56 21.07
C PRO A 192 5.14 9.28 21.24
N ARG A 193 5.74 9.69 20.12
CA ARG A 193 6.93 10.55 20.06
C ARG A 193 6.58 11.99 20.39
N SER A 194 5.45 12.45 19.87
CA SER A 194 4.96 13.81 20.02
C SER A 194 3.45 13.82 20.04
N GLU A 195 2.87 14.60 20.94
CA GLU A 195 1.43 14.85 20.99
C GLU A 195 1.18 16.32 20.67
N PHE A 196 0.28 16.58 19.72
CA PHE A 196 -0.10 17.90 19.28
C PHE A 196 -1.57 18.12 19.61
N THR A 197 -1.89 19.26 20.21
CA THR A 197 -3.27 19.74 20.31
C THR A 197 -3.32 21.15 19.74
N ALA A 198 -4.34 21.48 18.96
CA ALA A 198 -4.48 22.81 18.37
C ALA A 198 -5.93 23.24 18.37
N ARG A 199 -6.14 24.56 18.52
CA ARG A 199 -7.49 25.13 18.46
C ARG A 199 -8.14 24.87 17.11
N TYR A 200 -7.37 25.07 16.04
CA TYR A 200 -7.76 24.69 14.69
C TYR A 200 -6.52 24.34 13.86
N ALA A 201 -6.73 23.54 12.81
CA ALA A 201 -5.74 23.29 11.78
C ALA A 201 -6.32 23.63 10.41
N THR A 202 -5.45 23.96 9.48
CA THR A 202 -5.79 24.09 8.07
C THR A 202 -5.03 23.04 7.27
N ILE A 203 -5.71 22.41 6.32
CA ILE A 203 -5.09 21.48 5.38
C ILE A 203 -5.28 22.06 3.99
N ASP A 204 -4.19 22.50 3.38
CA ASP A 204 -4.17 22.91 1.98
C ASP A 204 -3.85 21.70 1.10
N ILE A 205 -4.71 21.43 0.12
CA ILE A 205 -4.62 20.29 -0.78
C ILE A 205 -4.22 20.80 -2.16
N TYR A 206 -3.09 20.31 -2.67
CA TYR A 206 -2.61 20.59 -4.02
C TYR A 206 -2.60 19.29 -4.83
N HIS A 207 -3.41 19.23 -5.88
CA HIS A 207 -3.48 18.14 -6.82
C HIS A 207 -2.46 18.37 -7.94
N GLN A 208 -1.34 17.62 -7.89
CA GLN A 208 -0.39 17.59 -8.99
C GLN A 208 -0.69 16.41 -9.93
N THR A 209 -0.02 16.37 -11.08
CA THR A 209 -0.29 15.38 -12.12
C THR A 209 -0.01 13.94 -11.65
N GLU A 210 0.95 13.77 -10.73
CA GLU A 210 1.38 12.45 -10.23
C GLU A 210 1.02 12.20 -8.74
N ASP A 211 0.91 13.24 -7.93
CA ASP A 211 0.79 13.16 -6.47
C ASP A 211 -0.09 14.28 -5.89
N THR A 212 -0.69 14.02 -4.71
CA THR A 212 -1.45 15.02 -3.96
C THR A 212 -0.61 15.49 -2.78
N LEU A 213 -0.31 16.78 -2.71
CA LEU A 213 0.39 17.36 -1.56
C LEU A 213 -0.62 17.88 -0.54
N LEU A 214 -0.47 17.46 0.71
CA LEU A 214 -1.17 18.02 1.85
C LEU A 214 -0.22 18.90 2.65
N LYS A 215 -0.56 20.17 2.78
CA LYS A 215 0.16 21.09 3.66
C LYS A 215 -0.69 21.38 4.89
N LEU A 216 -0.26 20.86 6.03
CA LEU A 216 -0.91 21.08 7.32
C LEU A 216 -0.36 22.37 7.95
N ALA A 217 -1.24 23.18 8.54
CA ALA A 217 -0.84 24.27 9.43
C ALA A 217 -1.74 24.28 10.66
N LEU A 218 -1.15 24.02 11.81
CA LEU A 218 -1.80 24.05 13.13
C LEU A 218 -1.68 25.48 13.69
N VAL A 219 -2.76 25.98 14.29
CA VAL A 219 -2.79 27.31 14.91
C VAL A 219 -3.13 27.20 16.38
N ASP A 220 -2.41 27.98 17.20
CA ASP A 220 -2.43 27.89 18.65
C ASP A 220 -2.15 26.46 19.13
N ALA A 221 -1.06 25.89 18.64
CA ALA A 221 -0.71 24.50 18.90
C ALA A 221 0.08 24.36 20.20
N THR A 222 -0.30 23.38 21.01
CA THR A 222 0.46 22.91 22.17
C THR A 222 1.06 21.56 21.81
N ILE A 223 2.38 21.48 21.92
CA ILE A 223 3.17 20.28 21.61
C ILE A 223 3.69 19.73 22.92
N TYR A 224 3.38 18.47 23.21
CA TYR A 224 3.97 17.71 24.30
C TYR A 224 4.96 16.69 23.73
N ARG A 225 6.20 16.72 24.21
CA ARG A 225 7.23 15.75 23.84
C ARG A 225 7.62 14.94 25.09
N PRO A 226 7.25 13.65 25.18
CA PRO A 226 7.56 12.81 26.34
C PRO A 226 9.06 12.62 26.59
N GLU A 227 9.89 12.65 25.54
CA GLU A 227 11.35 12.43 25.65
C GLU A 227 12.04 13.46 26.56
N ASP A 228 11.64 14.72 26.45
CA ASP A 228 12.24 15.85 27.16
C ASP A 228 11.31 16.42 28.26
N ASP A 229 10.16 15.79 28.52
CA ASP A 229 9.07 16.28 29.38
C ASP A 229 8.72 17.76 29.13
N SER A 230 8.68 18.14 27.86
CA SER A 230 8.52 19.53 27.45
C SER A 230 7.12 19.80 26.89
N LEU A 231 6.51 20.89 27.37
CA LEU A 231 5.27 21.44 26.85
C LEU A 231 5.58 22.77 26.15
N ILE A 232 5.41 22.80 24.83
CA ILE A 232 5.75 23.95 24.00
C ILE A 232 4.49 24.49 23.36
N PHE A 233 4.16 25.74 23.67
CA PHE A 233 3.13 26.47 22.94
C PHE A 233 3.75 27.18 21.73
N VAL A 234 3.17 26.98 20.56
CA VAL A 234 3.55 27.68 19.33
C VAL A 234 2.31 28.31 18.69
N PRO A 235 2.35 29.63 18.37
CA PRO A 235 1.21 30.30 17.73
C PRO A 235 0.84 29.67 16.38
N SER A 236 1.83 29.17 15.66
CA SER A 236 1.63 28.39 14.44
C SER A 236 2.69 27.31 14.34
N ALA A 237 2.26 26.09 14.06
CA ALA A 237 3.12 24.98 13.68
C ALA A 237 2.77 24.56 12.25
N MET A 238 3.75 24.65 11.35
CA MET A 238 3.64 24.18 9.98
C MET A 238 4.59 23.01 9.81
N PRO A 239 4.13 21.75 10.01
CA PRO A 239 4.94 20.59 9.69
C PRO A 239 5.18 20.52 8.17
N GLU A 240 6.09 19.63 7.78
CA GLU A 240 6.39 19.41 6.37
C GLU A 240 5.17 18.93 5.60
N ALA A 241 5.12 19.30 4.31
CA ALA A 241 4.04 18.87 3.44
C ALA A 241 4.12 17.36 3.25
N VAL A 242 3.02 16.67 3.57
CA VAL A 242 2.91 15.24 3.34
C VAL A 242 2.54 15.03 1.87
N ARG A 243 3.33 14.23 1.18
CA ARG A 243 2.95 13.74 -0.15
C ARG A 243 2.06 12.53 0.03
N LEU A 244 0.76 12.66 -0.25
CA LEU A 244 -0.02 11.49 -0.64
C LEU A 244 0.37 11.18 -2.08
N GLN A 245 1.44 10.40 -2.22
CA GLN A 245 1.59 9.60 -3.43
C GLN A 245 0.32 8.77 -3.61
N ARG A 246 -0.09 8.54 -4.86
CA ARG A 246 -1.21 7.67 -5.23
C ARG A 246 -1.03 6.19 -4.80
N ASP A 247 -0.22 5.91 -3.78
CA ASP A 247 0.05 4.62 -3.17
C ASP A 247 -1.21 3.90 -2.69
N ILE A 248 -2.30 4.64 -2.43
CA ILE A 248 -3.62 4.08 -2.10
C ILE A 248 -4.27 3.38 -3.33
N THR A 249 -3.77 3.63 -4.56
CA THR A 249 -4.37 3.17 -5.84
C THR A 249 -3.55 2.13 -6.60
N SER A 250 -2.34 1.77 -6.15
CA SER A 250 -1.37 0.95 -6.91
C SER A 250 -1.20 -0.50 -6.42
N GLY A 251 -2.14 -1.02 -5.61
CA GLY A 251 -2.07 -2.41 -5.15
C GLY A 251 -2.11 -3.43 -6.30
N PRO A 252 -1.69 -4.70 -6.08
CA PRO A 252 -1.66 -5.74 -7.13
C PRO A 252 -3.01 -5.98 -7.83
N LYS A 253 -4.12 -5.55 -7.22
CA LYS A 253 -5.46 -5.61 -7.79
C LYS A 253 -5.64 -4.76 -9.06
N THR A 254 -4.98 -3.60 -9.16
CA THR A 254 -5.09 -2.70 -10.33
C THR A 254 -4.10 -3.02 -11.43
N LYS A 255 -3.14 -3.92 -11.16
CA LYS A 255 -2.11 -4.32 -12.12
C LYS A 255 -2.60 -5.38 -13.11
N THR A 256 -2.24 -5.21 -14.37
CA THR A 256 -2.49 -6.23 -15.42
C THR A 256 -1.57 -7.43 -15.23
N LEU A 257 -1.85 -8.57 -15.90
CA LEU A 257 -0.99 -9.75 -15.77
C LEU A 257 0.49 -9.49 -16.16
N PRO A 258 0.79 -8.78 -17.28
CA PRO A 258 2.17 -8.42 -17.60
C PRO A 258 2.83 -7.57 -16.52
N GLU A 259 2.11 -6.59 -15.97
CA GLU A 259 2.61 -5.75 -14.88
C GLU A 259 2.86 -6.55 -13.60
N LEU A 260 1.98 -7.50 -13.26
CA LEU A 260 2.18 -8.41 -12.12
C LEU A 260 3.42 -9.29 -12.30
N LEU A 261 3.65 -9.81 -13.50
CA LEU A 261 4.83 -10.62 -13.79
C LEU A 261 6.11 -9.78 -13.84
N GLN A 262 6.04 -8.50 -14.19
CA GLN A 262 7.16 -7.58 -14.06
C GLN A 262 7.45 -7.30 -12.58
N LEU A 263 6.40 -7.10 -11.77
CA LEU A 263 6.52 -6.84 -10.33
C LEU A 263 7.18 -8.00 -9.55
N THR A 264 7.01 -9.25 -9.99
CA THR A 264 7.73 -10.39 -9.38
C THR A 264 9.23 -10.40 -9.67
N HIS A 265 9.67 -9.71 -10.73
CA HIS A 265 11.08 -9.61 -11.10
C HIS A 265 11.73 -8.33 -10.56
N ASP A 266 10.96 -7.24 -10.52
CA ASP A 266 11.39 -5.93 -10.05
C ASP A 266 10.47 -5.41 -8.95
N SER A 267 10.51 -6.09 -7.80
CA SER A 267 9.77 -5.70 -6.60
C SER A 267 10.35 -4.45 -5.92
N ASN A 268 11.60 -4.12 -6.24
CA ASN A 268 12.40 -3.05 -5.67
C ASN A 268 11.75 -1.67 -5.84
N GLU A 269 11.14 -1.41 -7.00
CA GLU A 269 10.47 -0.15 -7.32
C GLU A 269 9.02 -0.08 -6.82
N TYR A 270 8.50 -1.17 -6.24
CA TYR A 270 7.14 -1.15 -5.69
C TYR A 270 7.07 -0.16 -4.51
N PRO A 271 6.14 0.82 -4.49
CA PRO A 271 6.22 1.95 -3.56
C PRO A 271 6.37 1.57 -2.07
N TYR A 272 5.67 0.52 -1.64
CA TYR A 272 5.77 0.01 -0.27
C TYR A 272 7.15 -0.58 0.04
N ILE A 273 7.73 -1.33 -0.89
CA ILE A 273 9.07 -1.91 -0.75
C ILE A 273 10.13 -0.82 -0.85
N ALA A 274 10.00 0.08 -1.82
CA ALA A 274 10.90 1.22 -2.01
C ALA A 274 10.99 2.06 -0.74
N ARG A 275 9.86 2.36 -0.09
CA ARG A 275 9.81 3.11 1.17
C ARG A 275 10.55 2.42 2.32
N GLU A 276 10.37 1.10 2.48
CA GLU A 276 11.10 0.34 3.50
C GLU A 276 12.60 0.22 3.16
N ARG A 277 12.95 0.12 1.87
CA ARG A 277 14.35 0.16 1.40
C ARG A 277 15.00 1.50 1.71
N GLU A 278 14.34 2.61 1.45
CA GLU A 278 14.80 3.97 1.79
C GLU A 278 15.04 4.12 3.29
N ARG A 279 14.15 3.58 4.13
CA ARG A 279 14.35 3.59 5.60
C ARG A 279 15.62 2.85 6.00
N ILE A 280 15.83 1.64 5.49
CA ILE A 280 17.06 0.87 5.75
C ILE A 280 18.29 1.63 5.25
N GLN A 281 18.23 2.18 4.04
CA GLN A 281 19.32 2.99 3.49
C GLN A 281 19.64 4.18 4.39
N SER A 282 18.62 4.91 4.88
CA SER A 282 18.81 6.04 5.78
C SER A 282 19.49 5.66 7.10
N GLU A 283 19.16 4.49 7.66
CA GLU A 283 19.79 3.96 8.88
C GLU A 283 21.21 3.43 8.64
N LEU A 284 21.47 2.82 7.48
CA LEU A 284 22.81 2.41 7.07
C LEU A 284 23.73 3.63 6.83
N VAL A 285 23.20 4.72 6.28
CA VAL A 285 23.95 5.97 6.17
C VAL A 285 24.28 6.49 7.57
N ALA A 286 23.32 6.55 8.50
CA ALA A 286 23.57 6.95 9.88
C ALA A 286 24.69 6.12 10.54
N THR A 287 24.70 4.83 10.25
CA THR A 287 25.73 3.88 10.68
C THR A 287 27.12 4.22 10.13
N ASP A 288 27.23 4.55 8.83
CA ASP A 288 28.48 4.94 8.20
C ASP A 288 29.09 6.19 8.85
N PHE A 289 28.25 7.17 9.23
CA PHE A 289 28.70 8.38 9.93
C PHE A 289 29.29 8.07 11.31
N TRP A 290 28.65 7.18 12.09
CA TRP A 290 29.21 6.74 13.36
C TRP A 290 30.52 5.96 13.18
N ASN A 291 30.61 5.09 12.18
CA ASN A 291 31.83 4.37 11.86
C ASN A 291 32.96 5.31 11.43
N CYS A 292 32.64 6.35 10.66
CA CYS A 292 33.63 7.35 10.25
C CYS A 292 34.19 8.12 11.46
N LEU A 293 33.32 8.51 12.41
CA LEU A 293 33.75 9.11 13.68
C LEU A 293 34.70 8.18 14.45
N ASN A 294 34.40 6.89 14.50
CA ASN A 294 35.24 5.91 15.20
C ASN A 294 36.65 5.81 14.60
N LEU A 295 36.75 5.74 13.27
CA LEU A 295 38.04 5.71 12.57
C LEU A 295 38.86 6.97 12.82
N GLN A 296 38.22 8.15 12.87
CA GLN A 296 38.92 9.39 13.21
C GLN A 296 39.44 9.38 14.65
N LEU A 297 38.62 8.92 15.60
CA LEU A 297 38.98 8.84 17.01
C LEU A 297 40.13 7.87 17.31
N GLU A 298 40.20 6.74 16.60
CA GLU A 298 41.33 5.82 16.69
C GLU A 298 42.64 6.45 16.18
N SER A 299 42.55 7.33 15.18
CA SER A 299 43.73 7.98 14.57
C SER A 299 44.19 9.26 15.29
N LYS A 300 43.24 10.03 15.81
CA LYS A 300 43.42 11.37 16.40
C LYS A 300 42.54 11.42 17.65
N GLN A 301 43.11 11.63 18.84
CA GLN A 301 42.36 11.80 20.10
C GLN A 301 41.62 13.16 20.17
N LYS A 302 41.03 13.57 19.05
CA LYS A 302 40.50 14.90 18.79
C LYS A 302 39.42 14.78 17.72
N ILE A 303 38.29 15.44 17.91
CA ILE A 303 37.21 15.50 16.91
C ILE A 303 37.17 16.93 16.36
N ASP A 304 37.22 17.04 15.04
CA ASP A 304 37.07 18.33 14.36
C ASP A 304 35.78 18.28 13.53
N PHE A 305 34.80 19.09 13.93
CA PHE A 305 33.54 19.28 13.21
C PHE A 305 33.59 20.56 12.37
N PHE A 306 32.93 20.55 11.23
CA PHE A 306 32.73 21.72 10.37
C PHE A 306 31.25 22.06 10.30
N SER A 307 30.93 23.35 10.34
CA SER A 307 29.58 23.82 10.01
C SER A 307 29.30 23.59 8.52
N ASP A 308 28.04 23.36 8.15
CA ASP A 308 27.54 23.19 6.78
C ASP A 308 27.97 24.30 5.80
N GLN A 309 28.27 25.51 6.29
CA GLN A 309 28.80 26.62 5.45
C GLN A 309 30.34 26.62 5.32
N GLY A 310 31.06 25.71 5.99
CA GLY A 310 32.52 25.58 5.93
C GLY A 310 33.31 26.69 6.65
N ILE A 311 32.63 27.69 7.22
CA ILE A 311 33.26 28.89 7.83
C ILE A 311 33.76 28.58 9.26
N ASP A 312 33.01 27.77 10.00
CA ASP A 312 33.27 27.50 11.42
C ASP A 312 33.78 26.06 11.62
N ARG A 313 34.94 25.93 12.27
CA ARG A 313 35.47 24.64 12.76
C ARG A 313 35.35 24.55 14.27
N ILE A 314 34.74 23.48 14.77
CA ILE A 314 34.62 23.19 16.19
C ILE A 314 35.48 22.00 16.54
N SER A 315 36.43 22.22 17.42
CA SER A 315 37.41 21.24 17.83
C SER A 315 37.18 20.79 19.26
N ILE A 316 37.14 19.47 19.47
CA ILE A 316 36.94 18.84 20.77
C ILE A 316 38.18 18.04 21.16
N SER A 317 38.72 18.30 22.35
CA SER A 317 39.86 17.57 22.92
C SER A 317 39.66 17.25 24.41
N ASP A 318 40.51 16.37 24.96
CA ASP A 318 40.52 15.99 26.38
C ASP A 318 39.21 15.34 26.85
N PHE A 319 38.73 14.36 26.08
CA PHE A 319 37.49 13.63 26.37
C PHE A 319 37.67 12.11 26.33
N ARG A 320 36.77 11.41 27.00
CA ARG A 320 36.46 9.99 26.81
C ARG A 320 35.05 9.90 26.28
N MET A 321 34.84 9.03 25.30
CA MET A 321 33.52 8.83 24.73
C MET A 321 32.97 7.49 25.23
N ASN A 322 31.74 7.50 25.73
CA ASN A 322 31.00 6.32 26.16
C ASN A 322 29.68 6.30 25.38
N GLN A 323 29.58 5.41 24.39
CA GLN A 323 28.49 5.41 23.42
C GLN A 323 28.35 6.79 22.75
N ASN A 324 27.22 7.47 22.91
CA ASN A 324 26.94 8.78 22.33
C ASN A 324 27.22 9.94 23.30
N VAL A 325 27.72 9.66 24.51
CA VAL A 325 28.06 10.66 25.53
C VAL A 325 29.56 10.90 25.50
N ILE A 326 29.94 12.17 25.47
CA ILE A 326 31.31 12.66 25.54
C ILE A 326 31.54 13.20 26.95
N GLU A 327 32.39 12.53 27.72
CA GLU A 327 32.75 12.89 29.09
C GLU A 327 34.15 13.50 29.09
N GLY A 328 34.36 14.62 29.80
CA GLY A 328 35.67 15.25 29.92
C GLY A 328 36.63 14.43 30.79
N ASP A 329 37.91 14.35 30.43
CA ASP A 329 38.95 13.69 31.22
C ASP A 329 40.16 14.64 31.43
N PRO A 330 40.19 15.47 32.50
CA PRO A 330 39.17 15.69 33.54
C PRO A 330 38.10 16.75 33.19
N VAL A 331 38.34 17.60 32.19
CA VAL A 331 37.38 18.60 31.67
C VAL A 331 37.60 18.72 30.16
N MET A 332 36.53 18.56 29.38
CA MET A 332 36.58 18.61 27.92
C MET A 332 36.82 20.05 27.44
N ARG A 333 37.69 20.22 26.45
CA ARG A 333 37.95 21.52 25.82
C ARG A 333 37.30 21.58 24.45
N LEU A 334 36.55 22.65 24.24
CA LEU A 334 35.89 23.01 22.98
C LEU A 334 36.55 24.29 22.46
N VAL A 335 36.99 24.30 21.21
CA VAL A 335 37.54 25.51 20.57
C VAL A 335 36.83 25.74 19.24
N GLN A 336 36.22 26.91 19.10
CA GLN A 336 35.62 27.36 17.85
C GLN A 336 36.65 28.20 17.08
N TYR A 337 36.83 27.88 15.81
CA TYR A 337 37.67 28.61 14.87
C TYR A 337 36.80 29.23 13.78
N GLU A 338 37.16 30.43 13.35
CA GLU A 338 36.61 31.15 12.19
C GLU A 338 37.84 31.57 11.36
N ASP A 339 37.88 31.22 10.08
CA ASP A 339 39.06 31.43 9.21
C ASP A 339 40.40 30.93 9.80
N ASP A 340 40.38 29.76 10.44
CA ASP A 340 41.50 29.14 11.17
C ASP A 340 42.04 29.92 12.40
N GLU A 341 41.44 31.07 12.76
CA GLU A 341 41.73 31.77 14.00
C GLU A 341 40.81 31.30 15.13
N PRO A 342 41.35 30.96 16.32
CA PRO A 342 40.55 30.54 17.46
C PRO A 342 39.78 31.75 18.02
N ILE A 343 38.45 31.72 17.90
CA ILE A 343 37.58 32.82 18.30
C ILE A 343 36.95 32.63 19.68
N ARG A 344 36.68 31.39 20.09
CA ARG A 344 36.06 31.06 21.38
C ARG A 344 36.61 29.77 21.92
N LYS A 345 36.75 29.70 23.24
CA LYS A 345 37.11 28.48 23.97
C LYS A 345 36.06 28.21 25.04
N ALA A 346 35.64 26.96 25.18
CA ALA A 346 34.76 26.53 26.24
C ALA A 346 35.28 25.27 26.93
N THR A 347 34.90 25.12 28.20
CA THR A 347 35.18 23.94 29.01
C THR A 347 33.88 23.40 29.62
N THR A 348 33.67 22.10 29.51
CA THR A 348 32.51 21.40 30.10
C THR A 348 32.91 20.00 30.59
N ARG A 349 32.07 19.40 31.43
CA ARG A 349 32.24 18.03 31.92
C ARG A 349 31.58 16.98 31.04
N ALA A 350 30.52 17.35 30.32
CA ALA A 350 29.75 16.41 29.52
C ALA A 350 29.13 17.09 28.29
N ALA A 351 29.11 16.37 27.18
CA ALA A 351 28.33 16.70 26.01
C ALA A 351 27.71 15.43 25.42
N THR A 352 26.57 15.55 24.76
CA THR A 352 25.92 14.44 24.07
C THR A 352 25.96 14.68 22.58
N LEU A 353 26.38 13.67 21.83
CA LEU A 353 26.42 13.70 20.38
C LEU A 353 25.23 12.90 19.85
N SER A 354 24.41 13.51 19.00
CA SER A 354 23.32 12.81 18.31
C SER A 354 23.39 13.07 16.82
N LEU A 355 22.83 12.17 16.02
CA LEU A 355 22.69 12.38 14.58
C LEU A 355 21.32 13.05 14.34
N SER A 356 21.32 14.21 13.70
CA SER A 356 20.09 14.87 13.25
C SER A 356 19.81 14.51 11.80
N LYS A 357 18.63 13.94 11.56
CA LYS A 357 18.05 13.79 10.23
C LYS A 357 17.27 15.07 9.94
N THR A 358 17.90 16.07 9.33
CA THR A 358 17.22 17.31 8.92
C THR A 358 16.87 17.19 7.44
N SER A 359 15.60 17.38 7.08
CA SER A 359 15.04 17.24 5.72
C SER A 359 15.62 18.18 4.66
N GLN A 360 16.36 19.22 5.06
CA GLN A 360 16.94 20.21 4.15
C GLN A 360 18.32 19.84 3.60
N LEU A 361 18.98 18.84 4.19
CA LEU A 361 20.29 18.35 3.76
C LEU A 361 20.16 16.86 3.43
N ASP A 362 20.49 16.47 2.18
CA ASP A 362 20.52 15.07 1.73
C ASP A 362 21.47 14.19 2.58
N THR A 363 22.33 14.82 3.39
CA THR A 363 23.29 14.16 4.27
C THR A 363 22.94 14.40 5.74
N PRO A 364 22.84 13.35 6.57
CA PRO A 364 22.63 13.53 8.00
C PRO A 364 23.83 14.25 8.63
N SER A 365 23.56 15.03 9.67
CA SER A 365 24.57 15.84 10.34
C SER A 365 24.59 15.57 11.84
N PHE A 366 25.75 15.74 12.47
CA PHE A 366 25.85 15.63 13.91
C PHE A 366 25.26 16.87 14.60
N GLN A 367 24.69 16.63 15.75
CA GLN A 367 24.24 17.63 16.69
C GLN A 367 24.98 17.41 18.01
N LEU A 368 25.60 18.46 18.52
CA LEU A 368 26.31 18.45 19.80
C LEU A 368 25.49 19.24 20.82
N LEU A 369 25.06 18.56 21.87
CA LEU A 369 24.42 19.13 23.06
C LEU A 369 25.48 19.31 24.14
N VAL A 370 25.74 20.56 24.52
CA VAL A 370 26.78 20.91 25.49
C VAL A 370 26.10 21.45 26.74
N ALA A 371 26.23 20.73 27.86
CA ALA A 371 25.68 21.14 29.14
C ALA A 371 26.69 21.99 29.92
N ASP A 372 26.23 23.05 30.59
CA ASP A 372 26.98 23.83 31.58
C ASP A 372 28.42 24.23 31.16
N ALA A 373 28.57 24.76 29.94
CA ALA A 373 29.86 25.18 29.41
C ALA A 373 30.29 26.57 29.93
N GLU A 374 31.49 26.65 30.50
CA GLU A 374 32.16 27.92 30.77
C GLU A 374 32.94 28.35 29.52
N ALA A 375 32.59 29.50 28.92
CA ALA A 375 33.19 29.97 27.68
C ALA A 375 33.89 31.32 27.79
N PHE A 376 34.93 31.50 26.98
CA PHE A 376 35.75 32.70 26.87
C PHE A 376 35.89 33.11 25.40
N ASP A 377 35.78 34.41 25.13
CA ASP A 377 36.04 35.02 23.83
C ASP A 377 37.55 35.29 23.67
N LEU A 378 38.08 34.93 22.50
CA LEU A 378 39.50 35.05 22.15
C LEU A 378 39.78 36.15 21.10
N ARG A 379 38.75 36.84 20.57
CA ARG A 379 38.89 37.88 19.53
C ARG A 379 39.55 39.19 20.03
N GLY A 380 40.04 39.24 21.27
CA GLY A 380 40.62 40.42 21.90
C GLY A 380 41.83 40.13 22.80
N ARG A 381 42.54 41.18 23.26
CA ARG A 381 43.73 41.06 24.12
C ARG A 381 43.47 40.55 25.55
N ARG A 382 42.20 40.38 25.95
CA ARG A 382 41.79 39.89 27.27
C ARG A 382 40.71 38.82 27.09
N GLU A 383 40.82 37.71 27.82
CA GLU A 383 39.79 36.68 27.90
C GLU A 383 38.54 37.26 28.58
N LEU A 384 37.47 37.42 27.81
CA LEU A 384 36.16 37.87 28.31
C LEU A 384 35.24 36.67 28.41
N ARG A 385 34.47 36.56 29.51
CA ARG A 385 33.43 35.52 29.62
C ARG A 385 32.42 35.69 28.47
N ALA A 386 32.15 34.59 27.79
CA ALA A 386 31.22 34.50 26.67
C ALA A 386 30.14 33.45 26.96
N ARG A 387 29.10 33.43 26.12
CA ARG A 387 28.07 32.38 26.15
C ARG A 387 28.40 31.33 25.09
N TRP A 388 28.36 30.06 25.48
CA TRP A 388 28.41 28.94 24.53
C TRP A 388 26.99 28.52 24.12
N PRO A 389 26.73 28.19 22.84
CA PRO A 389 25.45 27.62 22.42
C PRO A 389 25.24 26.24 23.06
N GLU A 390 24.10 26.02 23.71
CA GLU A 390 23.75 24.72 24.32
C GLU A 390 23.59 23.61 23.28
N ARG A 391 23.20 23.97 22.05
CA ARG A 391 22.96 23.04 20.96
C ARG A 391 23.59 23.55 19.66
N LEU A 392 24.58 22.83 19.18
CA LEU A 392 25.21 23.04 17.88
C LEU A 392 24.62 22.03 16.91
N ARG A 393 24.11 22.49 15.76
CA ARG A 393 23.48 21.67 14.71
C ARG A 393 24.33 21.69 13.45
N SER A 394 24.00 20.82 12.50
CA SER A 394 24.60 20.80 11.17
C SER A 394 26.13 20.65 11.21
N LEU A 395 26.63 19.80 12.12
CA LEU A 395 28.05 19.50 12.26
C LEU A 395 28.41 18.34 11.32
N GLN A 396 29.31 18.58 10.37
CA GLN A 396 29.85 17.58 9.47
C GLN A 396 31.26 17.17 9.92
N LEU A 397 31.61 15.91 9.64
CA LEU A 397 32.97 15.40 9.82
C LEU A 397 33.73 15.54 8.50
N PRO A 398 35.01 15.95 8.52
CA PRO A 398 35.83 16.00 7.32
C PRO A 398 36.04 14.59 6.75
N ASP A 399 36.11 14.47 5.43
CA ASP A 399 36.41 13.21 4.72
C ASP A 399 35.46 12.03 5.00
N CYS A 400 34.26 12.29 5.55
CA CYS A 400 33.22 11.27 5.69
C CYS A 400 32.29 11.29 4.47
N SER A 401 32.52 10.35 3.54
CA SER A 401 31.57 10.05 2.47
C SER A 401 30.88 8.73 2.78
N PRO A 402 29.55 8.70 3.01
CA PRO A 402 28.83 7.45 3.22
C PRO A 402 28.91 6.58 1.96
N VAL A 403 28.79 5.26 2.13
CA VAL A 403 28.78 4.36 0.99
C VAL A 403 27.44 4.52 0.27
N ASP A 404 27.51 4.82 -1.03
CA ASP A 404 26.31 4.87 -1.87
C ASP A 404 25.71 3.47 -2.01
N ARG A 405 24.43 3.36 -1.67
CA ARG A 405 23.66 2.11 -1.68
C ARG A 405 22.33 2.28 -2.43
N SER A 406 22.18 3.32 -3.25
CA SER A 406 20.97 3.56 -4.04
C SER A 406 20.59 2.34 -4.90
N ASP A 407 21.61 1.71 -5.49
CA ASP A 407 21.45 0.61 -6.45
C ASP A 407 21.38 -0.78 -5.79
N PHE A 408 21.42 -0.84 -4.45
CA PHE A 408 21.42 -2.12 -3.74
C PHE A 408 20.05 -2.80 -3.84
N SER A 409 20.03 -4.09 -4.20
CA SER A 409 18.81 -4.90 -4.13
C SER A 409 18.34 -5.09 -2.69
N SER A 410 17.06 -5.41 -2.47
CA SER A 410 16.54 -5.72 -1.13
C SER A 410 17.39 -6.76 -0.40
N GLN A 411 17.85 -7.80 -1.10
CA GLN A 411 18.71 -8.83 -0.49
C GLN A 411 20.08 -8.28 -0.03
N GLN A 412 20.66 -7.34 -0.79
CA GLN A 412 21.90 -6.67 -0.41
C GLN A 412 21.69 -5.75 0.80
N LEU A 413 20.58 -5.01 0.84
CA LEU A 413 20.22 -4.16 1.98
C LEU A 413 19.94 -4.97 3.24
N ILE A 414 19.18 -6.06 3.15
CA ILE A 414 18.92 -6.98 4.27
C ILE A 414 20.24 -7.57 4.80
N LYS A 415 21.14 -7.96 3.90
CA LYS A 415 22.46 -8.47 4.29
C LYS A 415 23.30 -7.40 4.99
N ALA A 416 23.29 -6.17 4.48
CA ALA A 416 24.00 -5.05 5.10
C ALA A 416 23.45 -4.73 6.49
N ALA A 417 22.12 -4.65 6.64
CA ALA A 417 21.45 -4.40 7.91
C ALA A 417 21.71 -5.48 8.98
N ARG A 418 21.82 -6.74 8.58
CA ARG A 418 22.14 -7.87 9.47
C ARG A 418 23.63 -8.07 9.72
N THR A 419 24.50 -7.32 9.06
CA THR A 419 25.94 -7.42 9.29
C THR A 419 26.26 -6.74 10.63
N PRO A 420 26.86 -7.46 11.61
CA PRO A 420 27.13 -6.88 12.92
C PRO A 420 28.06 -5.69 12.82
N LEU A 421 27.69 -4.61 13.50
CA LEU A 421 28.56 -3.45 13.65
C LEU A 421 29.83 -3.78 14.46
N PRO A 422 30.97 -3.15 14.13
CA PRO A 422 32.23 -3.41 14.82
C PRO A 422 32.09 -3.19 16.33
N ALA A 423 32.51 -4.19 17.12
CA ALA A 423 32.48 -4.13 18.59
C ALA A 423 33.54 -3.13 19.11
N GLY A 424 33.11 -2.16 19.93
CA GLY A 424 33.99 -1.09 20.46
C GLY A 424 33.75 0.30 19.86
N SER A 425 32.86 0.37 18.86
CA SER A 425 32.42 1.60 18.21
C SER A 425 31.74 2.58 19.17
N TYR A 426 32.15 3.84 19.14
CA TYR A 426 31.42 4.93 19.78
C TYR A 426 30.09 5.18 19.04
N GLY A 427 29.07 5.65 19.77
CA GLY A 427 27.68 5.78 19.32
C GLY A 427 26.73 4.70 19.85
N PRO A 428 25.41 4.82 19.57
CA PRO A 428 24.37 3.92 20.04
C PRO A 428 24.30 2.63 19.18
N THR A 429 25.44 1.97 18.96
CA THR A 429 25.57 0.86 17.99
C THR A 429 24.65 -0.32 18.23
N LYS A 430 24.36 -0.67 19.49
CA LYS A 430 23.40 -1.73 19.82
C LYS A 430 21.97 -1.37 19.45
N ALA A 431 21.55 -0.14 19.74
CA ALA A 431 20.19 0.34 19.42
C ALA A 431 20.02 0.45 17.90
N LEU A 432 21.04 0.95 17.21
CA LEU A 432 21.07 1.05 15.75
C LEU A 432 21.04 -0.33 15.08
N GLN A 433 21.81 -1.30 15.60
CA GLN A 433 21.78 -2.68 15.13
C GLN A 433 20.40 -3.32 15.30
N SER A 434 19.78 -3.17 16.47
CA SER A 434 18.43 -3.72 16.71
C SER A 434 17.38 -3.08 15.79
N GLU A 435 17.54 -1.79 15.48
CA GLU A 435 16.64 -1.08 14.58
C GLU A 435 16.80 -1.54 13.13
N LEU A 436 18.05 -1.68 12.66
CA LEU A 436 18.36 -2.24 11.34
C LEU A 436 17.83 -3.67 11.17
N GLU A 437 17.99 -4.52 12.18
CA GLU A 437 17.44 -5.88 12.17
C GLU A 437 15.91 -5.87 12.07
N ARG A 438 15.25 -5.00 12.83
CA ARG A 438 13.80 -4.85 12.82
C ARG A 438 13.29 -4.36 11.47
N LEU A 439 13.94 -3.36 10.86
CA LEU A 439 13.60 -2.87 9.53
C LEU A 439 13.84 -3.93 8.45
N ALA A 440 14.94 -4.69 8.56
CA ALA A 440 15.22 -5.81 7.64
C ALA A 440 14.16 -6.92 7.74
N ASP A 441 13.70 -7.26 8.95
CA ASP A 441 12.65 -8.25 9.15
C ASP A 441 11.29 -7.77 8.60
N ARG A 442 10.96 -6.48 8.75
CA ARG A 442 9.78 -5.88 8.10
C ARG A 442 9.86 -6.00 6.58
N LEU A 443 11.00 -5.61 5.99
CA LEU A 443 11.19 -5.69 4.53
C LEU A 443 11.01 -7.13 4.02
N VAL A 444 11.56 -8.12 4.71
CA VAL A 444 11.37 -9.55 4.38
C VAL A 444 9.89 -9.96 4.41
N VAL A 445 9.15 -9.49 5.42
CA VAL A 445 7.71 -9.78 5.54
C VAL A 445 6.92 -9.11 4.43
N GLU A 446 7.21 -7.84 4.11
CA GLU A 446 6.51 -7.11 3.04
C GLU A 446 6.78 -7.70 1.65
N GLU A 447 8.03 -8.08 1.34
CA GLU A 447 8.34 -8.80 0.10
C GLU A 447 7.55 -10.10 0.00
N ARG A 448 7.51 -10.89 1.08
CA ARG A 448 6.74 -12.13 1.12
C ARG A 448 5.24 -11.88 0.96
N ASN A 449 4.69 -10.85 1.59
CA ASN A 449 3.28 -10.49 1.49
C ASN A 449 2.92 -10.10 0.05
N LEU A 450 3.79 -9.33 -0.62
CA LEU A 450 3.62 -8.95 -2.01
C LEU A 450 3.61 -10.18 -2.92
N ASP A 451 4.58 -11.08 -2.77
CA ASP A 451 4.66 -12.33 -3.54
C ASP A 451 3.40 -13.18 -3.38
N LEU A 452 2.94 -13.36 -2.14
CA LEU A 452 1.72 -14.11 -1.83
C LEU A 452 0.49 -13.43 -2.45
N GLU A 453 0.40 -12.11 -2.40
CA GLU A 453 -0.71 -11.37 -3.00
C GLU A 453 -0.72 -11.51 -4.54
N ILE A 454 0.45 -11.46 -5.19
CA ILE A 454 0.57 -11.67 -6.64
C ILE A 454 0.10 -13.08 -7.01
N ILE A 455 0.60 -14.12 -6.33
CA ILE A 455 0.20 -15.51 -6.56
C ILE A 455 -1.31 -15.68 -6.35
N ALA A 456 -1.83 -15.17 -5.23
CA ALA A 456 -3.26 -15.21 -4.93
C ALA A 456 -4.10 -14.53 -6.02
N ARG A 457 -3.59 -13.46 -6.64
CA ARG A 457 -4.28 -12.79 -7.74
C ARG A 457 -4.28 -13.61 -9.01
N ILE A 458 -3.13 -14.11 -9.44
CA ILE A 458 -3.03 -14.91 -10.66
C ILE A 458 -3.95 -16.12 -10.57
N LEU A 459 -3.91 -16.87 -9.46
CA LEU A 459 -4.74 -18.06 -9.27
C LEU A 459 -6.24 -17.72 -9.21
N HIS A 460 -6.63 -16.65 -8.52
CA HIS A 460 -8.02 -16.21 -8.45
C HIS A 460 -8.58 -15.89 -9.84
N ARG A 461 -7.80 -15.16 -10.67
CA ARG A 461 -8.21 -14.79 -12.03
C ARG A 461 -8.39 -16.02 -12.93
N ILE A 462 -7.54 -17.04 -12.76
CA ILE A 462 -7.65 -18.31 -13.48
C ILE A 462 -8.89 -19.08 -13.02
N ALA A 463 -9.04 -19.28 -11.70
CA ALA A 463 -10.15 -20.02 -11.12
C ALA A 463 -11.50 -19.41 -11.52
N GLN A 464 -11.63 -18.08 -11.43
CA GLN A 464 -12.83 -17.36 -11.81
C GLN A 464 -13.16 -17.46 -13.32
N SER A 465 -12.15 -17.49 -14.18
CA SER A 465 -12.36 -17.63 -15.62
C SER A 465 -12.87 -19.03 -16.02
N LEU A 466 -12.49 -20.06 -15.26
CA LEU A 466 -12.95 -21.43 -15.45
C LEU A 466 -14.40 -21.63 -15.01
N THR A 467 -14.89 -20.85 -14.03
CA THR A 467 -16.28 -20.92 -13.56
C THR A 467 -17.29 -20.73 -14.70
N VAL A 468 -16.99 -19.92 -15.72
CA VAL A 468 -17.93 -19.64 -16.82
C VAL A 468 -18.26 -20.87 -17.66
N ILE A 469 -17.25 -21.60 -18.11
CA ILE A 469 -17.48 -22.84 -18.87
C ILE A 469 -18.16 -23.90 -18.01
N LEU A 470 -17.77 -24.01 -16.73
CA LEU A 470 -18.36 -24.98 -15.82
C LEU A 470 -19.84 -24.68 -15.58
N LEU A 471 -20.21 -23.42 -15.33
CA LEU A 471 -21.60 -23.08 -15.08
C LEU A 471 -22.49 -23.20 -16.32
N LEU A 472 -21.98 -22.80 -17.48
CA LEU A 472 -22.64 -22.99 -18.77
C LEU A 472 -22.90 -24.48 -19.02
N MET A 473 -21.88 -25.33 -18.83
CA MET A 473 -22.00 -26.78 -19.04
C MET A 473 -22.90 -27.44 -18.01
N MET A 474 -22.83 -27.03 -16.74
CA MET A 474 -23.69 -27.56 -15.69
C MET A 474 -25.15 -27.22 -15.97
N GLY A 475 -25.47 -25.98 -16.35
CA GLY A 475 -26.81 -25.57 -16.74
C GLY A 475 -27.32 -26.35 -17.96
N ALA A 476 -26.49 -26.52 -18.98
CA ALA A 476 -26.86 -27.29 -20.16
C ALA A 476 -27.17 -28.76 -19.84
N VAL A 477 -26.28 -29.45 -19.12
CA VAL A 477 -26.42 -30.90 -18.84
C VAL A 477 -27.56 -31.16 -17.86
N LEU A 478 -27.71 -30.34 -16.81
CA LEU A 478 -28.82 -30.48 -15.86
C LEU A 478 -30.18 -30.21 -16.54
N ALA A 479 -30.27 -29.26 -17.46
CA ALA A 479 -31.49 -29.00 -18.21
C ALA A 479 -31.97 -30.22 -19.02
N VAL A 480 -31.04 -30.96 -19.62
CA VAL A 480 -31.38 -32.19 -20.35
C VAL A 480 -31.68 -33.36 -19.42
N LEU A 481 -30.92 -33.49 -18.33
CA LEU A 481 -31.13 -34.57 -17.36
C LEU A 481 -32.46 -34.43 -16.61
N LEU A 482 -32.82 -33.21 -16.20
CA LEU A 482 -34.00 -32.89 -15.39
C LEU A 482 -35.16 -32.39 -16.26
N ARG A 483 -35.40 -33.04 -17.40
CA ARG A 483 -36.40 -32.62 -18.41
C ARG A 483 -37.82 -32.38 -17.91
N ASN A 484 -38.22 -33.03 -16.81
CA ASN A 484 -39.55 -32.91 -16.23
C ASN A 484 -39.65 -31.80 -15.15
N ALA A 485 -38.54 -31.16 -14.79
CA ALA A 485 -38.51 -30.10 -13.80
C ALA A 485 -38.75 -28.73 -14.43
N LEU A 486 -39.16 -27.76 -13.61
CA LEU A 486 -39.30 -26.36 -14.03
C LEU A 486 -37.90 -25.75 -14.29
N PRO A 487 -37.73 -24.88 -15.30
CA PRO A 487 -36.44 -24.24 -15.60
C PRO A 487 -35.82 -23.54 -14.38
N LEU A 488 -36.65 -22.87 -13.57
CA LEU A 488 -36.23 -22.17 -12.37
C LEU A 488 -35.63 -23.11 -11.32
N THR A 489 -36.19 -24.32 -11.17
CA THR A 489 -35.68 -25.35 -10.26
C THR A 489 -34.32 -25.85 -10.71
N ILE A 490 -34.16 -26.07 -12.03
CA ILE A 490 -32.89 -26.53 -12.62
C ILE A 490 -31.81 -25.46 -12.44
N TYR A 491 -32.14 -24.20 -12.72
CA TYR A 491 -31.22 -23.09 -12.51
C TYR A 491 -30.86 -22.94 -11.03
N GLY A 492 -31.83 -23.03 -10.11
CA GLY A 492 -31.58 -22.99 -8.68
C GLY A 492 -30.61 -24.08 -8.20
N LEU A 493 -30.74 -25.31 -8.73
CA LEU A 493 -29.82 -26.41 -8.44
C LEU A 493 -28.41 -26.16 -9.00
N ALA A 494 -28.29 -25.52 -10.16
CA ALA A 494 -27.00 -25.11 -10.73
C ALA A 494 -26.39 -23.89 -9.99
N PHE A 495 -27.22 -23.04 -9.41
CA PHE A 495 -26.80 -21.80 -8.76
C PHE A 495 -26.11 -22.04 -7.41
N ILE A 496 -26.59 -23.01 -6.61
CA ILE A 496 -26.02 -23.29 -5.28
C ILE A 496 -24.52 -23.68 -5.37
N PRO A 497 -24.10 -24.66 -6.19
CA PRO A 497 -22.67 -24.96 -6.37
C PRO A 497 -21.85 -23.77 -6.87
N ALA A 498 -22.45 -22.88 -7.68
CA ALA A 498 -21.80 -21.68 -8.20
C ALA A 498 -21.49 -20.65 -7.10
N VAL A 499 -22.45 -20.41 -6.21
CA VAL A 499 -22.23 -19.52 -5.05
C VAL A 499 -21.16 -20.10 -4.14
N ILE A 500 -21.20 -21.41 -3.88
CA ILE A 500 -20.17 -22.09 -3.08
C ILE A 500 -18.79 -21.93 -3.74
N ASP A 501 -18.67 -22.09 -5.05
CA ASP A 501 -17.41 -21.89 -5.78
C ASP A 501 -16.87 -20.46 -5.63
N ILE A 502 -17.72 -19.43 -5.77
CA ILE A 502 -17.27 -18.04 -5.56
C ILE A 502 -16.75 -17.84 -4.13
N LEU A 503 -17.44 -18.39 -3.13
CA LEU A 503 -17.00 -18.30 -1.73
C LEU A 503 -15.68 -19.03 -1.51
N LEU A 504 -15.49 -20.20 -2.13
CA LEU A 504 -14.23 -20.97 -2.07
C LEU A 504 -13.09 -20.25 -2.80
N ILE A 505 -13.37 -19.61 -3.94
CA ILE A 505 -12.39 -18.80 -4.69
C ILE A 505 -11.93 -17.62 -3.85
N SER A 506 -12.85 -16.90 -3.19
CA SER A 506 -12.49 -15.83 -2.26
C SER A 506 -11.71 -16.38 -1.07
N GLY A 507 -12.26 -17.38 -0.37
CA GLY A 507 -11.63 -17.96 0.82
C GLY A 507 -10.22 -18.48 0.56
N GLY A 508 -10.00 -19.14 -0.58
CA GLY A 508 -8.69 -19.56 -1.03
C GLY A 508 -7.73 -18.40 -1.29
N GLU A 509 -8.19 -17.29 -1.89
CA GLU A 509 -7.40 -16.05 -2.01
C GLU A 509 -6.95 -15.55 -0.64
N GLN A 510 -7.87 -15.44 0.33
CA GLN A 510 -7.53 -14.96 1.66
C GLN A 510 -6.50 -15.88 2.33
N MET A 511 -6.66 -17.21 2.25
CA MET A 511 -5.70 -18.16 2.81
C MET A 511 -4.29 -18.03 2.23
N ILE A 512 -4.16 -17.81 0.92
CA ILE A 512 -2.86 -17.56 0.27
C ILE A 512 -2.23 -16.30 0.87
N LYS A 513 -3.00 -15.20 0.99
CA LYS A 513 -2.53 -13.94 1.58
C LYS A 513 -2.10 -14.08 3.05
N TYR A 514 -2.69 -15.00 3.81
CA TYR A 514 -2.29 -15.28 5.20
C TYR A 514 -1.10 -16.24 5.33
N GLY A 515 -0.49 -16.68 4.22
CA GLY A 515 0.77 -17.42 4.24
C GLY A 515 0.69 -18.91 3.97
N ASP A 516 -0.48 -19.46 3.61
CA ASP A 516 -0.62 -20.86 3.18
C ASP A 516 -1.01 -20.95 1.69
N PRO A 517 -0.03 -20.85 0.77
CA PRO A 517 -0.31 -20.84 -0.66
C PRO A 517 -0.85 -22.18 -1.18
N ILE A 518 -0.42 -23.30 -0.59
CA ILE A 518 -0.78 -24.64 -1.07
C ILE A 518 -2.23 -24.95 -0.70
N SER A 519 -2.58 -24.84 0.59
CA SER A 519 -3.95 -25.11 1.03
C SER A 519 -4.92 -24.11 0.43
N GLY A 520 -4.54 -22.82 0.36
CA GLY A 520 -5.37 -21.79 -0.25
C GLY A 520 -5.65 -22.06 -1.74
N SER A 521 -4.66 -22.55 -2.49
CA SER A 521 -4.85 -22.99 -3.88
C SER A 521 -5.82 -24.17 -3.99
N LEU A 522 -5.68 -25.18 -3.12
CA LEU A 522 -6.58 -26.34 -3.11
C LEU A 522 -8.02 -25.92 -2.81
N VAL A 523 -8.23 -25.06 -1.81
CA VAL A 523 -9.55 -24.50 -1.49
C VAL A 523 -10.11 -23.73 -2.68
N MET A 524 -9.31 -22.84 -3.29
CA MET A 524 -9.72 -22.02 -4.43
C MET A 524 -10.23 -22.84 -5.63
N PHE A 525 -9.57 -23.94 -5.97
CA PHE A 525 -9.96 -24.79 -7.10
C PHE A 525 -10.97 -25.90 -6.73
N SER A 526 -11.25 -26.11 -5.45
CA SER A 526 -12.17 -27.16 -5.01
C SER A 526 -13.61 -26.94 -5.49
N GLY A 527 -14.08 -25.69 -5.59
CA GLY A 527 -15.41 -25.37 -6.11
C GLY A 527 -15.53 -25.68 -7.61
N ASN A 528 -14.53 -25.30 -8.40
CA ASN A 528 -14.42 -25.67 -9.82
C ASN A 528 -14.41 -27.19 -10.01
N LEU A 529 -13.64 -27.91 -9.19
CA LEU A 529 -13.61 -29.38 -9.21
C LEU A 529 -14.97 -29.98 -8.83
N MET A 530 -15.65 -29.43 -7.83
CA MET A 530 -17.00 -29.85 -7.43
C MET A 530 -17.99 -29.70 -8.59
N MET A 531 -18.03 -28.55 -9.25
CA MET A 531 -18.88 -28.35 -10.43
C MET A 531 -18.54 -29.32 -11.55
N LEU A 532 -17.25 -29.51 -11.82
CA LEU A 532 -16.80 -30.48 -12.83
C LEU A 532 -17.28 -31.90 -12.50
N CYS A 533 -17.19 -32.33 -11.25
CA CYS A 533 -17.72 -33.62 -10.79
C CYS A 533 -19.23 -33.73 -11.00
N ILE A 534 -20.01 -32.69 -10.68
CA ILE A 534 -21.46 -32.67 -10.92
C ILE A 534 -21.77 -32.81 -12.42
N ILE A 535 -21.05 -32.08 -13.27
CA ILE A 535 -21.18 -32.14 -14.73
C ILE A 535 -20.87 -33.56 -15.22
N MET A 536 -19.76 -34.18 -14.77
CA MET A 536 -19.38 -35.53 -15.16
C MET A 536 -20.40 -36.58 -14.73
N LEU A 537 -20.92 -36.48 -13.50
CA LEU A 537 -21.96 -37.39 -12.99
C LEU A 537 -23.26 -37.26 -13.77
N ALA A 538 -23.69 -36.03 -14.05
CA ALA A 538 -24.89 -35.75 -14.83
C ALA A 538 -24.72 -36.25 -16.29
N TRP A 539 -23.55 -36.02 -16.87
CA TRP A 539 -23.17 -36.53 -18.19
C TRP A 539 -23.22 -38.06 -18.25
N PHE A 540 -22.65 -38.72 -17.25
CA PHE A 540 -22.59 -40.18 -17.19
C PHE A 540 -23.98 -40.81 -17.08
N ARG A 541 -24.86 -40.23 -16.27
CA ARG A 541 -26.28 -40.63 -16.19
C ARG A 541 -26.99 -40.45 -17.52
N LEU A 542 -26.71 -39.36 -18.24
CA LEU A 542 -27.28 -39.11 -19.55
C LEU A 542 -26.79 -40.13 -20.61
N SER A 543 -25.54 -40.59 -20.51
CA SER A 543 -24.97 -41.55 -21.47
C SER A 543 -25.43 -43.00 -21.27
N ARG A 544 -25.99 -43.32 -20.10
CA ARG A 544 -26.53 -44.65 -19.76
C ARG A 544 -28.00 -44.80 -20.13
N ASN A 545 -28.71 -43.69 -20.31
CA ASN A 545 -30.09 -43.62 -20.76
C ASN A 545 -30.12 -43.35 -22.26
#